data_AF-A0A2P4X881-F1
#
_entry.id   AF-A0A2P4X881-F1
#
_cell.length_a   1.000
_cell.length_b   1.000
_cell.length_c   1.000
_cell.angle_alpha   90.00
_cell.angle_beta   90.00
_cell.angle_gamma   90.00
#
_symmetry.space_group_name_H-M   'P 1'
#
loop_
_entity.id
_entity.type
_entity.pdbx_description
1 polymer ?
#
loop_
_entity_poly.entity_id
_entity_poly.type
_entity_poly.pdbx_seq_one_letter_code
_entity_poly.pdbx_strand_id
1 'polypeptide(L)'
;MKGFRGIEIKTAGPFLTAVDTTKYPDYLKIVSEPMDFAKIERKLKSDRYGSIDEFSADVHLIFSNCHKYNSDPVEGADIRAMATNLRNYFVELCNEKLGPLDGM
;
A
#
# COMPACT_ATOMS: atom_id res chain seq x y z
N MET A 1 -11.08 -10.89 -0.52
CA MET A 1 -10.04 -11.65 0.20
C MET A 1 -10.33 -11.54 1.69
N LYS A 2 -10.27 -12.65 2.45
CA LYS A 2 -10.37 -12.60 3.92
C LYS A 2 -8.98 -12.30 4.48
N GLY A 3 -8.86 -11.19 5.20
CA GLY A 3 -7.67 -10.83 5.96
C GLY A 3 -7.57 -11.61 7.28
N PHE A 4 -6.56 -11.25 8.07
CA PHE A 4 -6.42 -11.67 9.45
C PHE A 4 -7.73 -11.43 10.24
N ARG A 5 -8.14 -12.42 11.06
CA ARG A 5 -9.43 -12.52 11.77
C ARG A 5 -10.67 -12.68 10.89
N GLY A 6 -10.50 -13.03 9.62
CA GLY A 6 -11.62 -13.24 8.69
C GLY A 6 -12.29 -11.95 8.22
N ILE A 7 -11.69 -10.80 8.51
CA ILE A 7 -12.16 -9.49 8.07
C ILE A 7 -12.06 -9.43 6.55
N GLU A 8 -13.15 -9.11 5.87
CA GLU A 8 -13.13 -8.95 4.43
C GLU A 8 -12.44 -7.64 4.05
N ILE A 9 -11.25 -7.72 3.43
CA ILE A 9 -10.51 -6.54 2.98
C ILE A 9 -10.99 -6.20 1.56
N LYS A 10 -12.15 -5.54 1.47
CA LYS A 10 -12.71 -5.09 0.17
C LYS A 10 -11.89 -3.98 -0.49
N THR A 11 -11.04 -3.30 0.28
CA THR A 11 -10.28 -2.13 -0.16
C THR A 11 -8.95 -2.44 -0.84
N ALA A 12 -8.49 -3.70 -0.85
CA ALA A 12 -7.16 -4.03 -1.35
C ALA A 12 -7.04 -4.10 -2.89
N GLY A 13 -8.14 -4.33 -3.60
CA GLY A 13 -8.15 -4.62 -5.04
C GLY A 13 -7.25 -3.70 -5.90
N PRO A 14 -7.38 -2.37 -5.81
CA PRO A 14 -6.58 -1.42 -6.59
C PRO A 14 -5.07 -1.46 -6.33
N PHE A 15 -4.64 -2.07 -5.22
CA PHE A 15 -3.25 -2.04 -4.75
C PHE A 15 -2.52 -3.38 -4.95
N LEU A 16 -3.23 -4.40 -5.45
CA LEU A 16 -2.68 -5.75 -5.62
C LEU A 16 -1.62 -5.82 -6.72
N THR A 17 -1.78 -5.02 -7.77
CA THR A 17 -0.91 -5.02 -8.95
C THR A 17 -0.52 -3.60 -9.34
N ALA A 18 0.57 -3.47 -10.10
CA ALA A 18 1.04 -2.18 -10.60
C ALA A 18 -0.05 -1.40 -11.34
N VAL A 19 0.00 -0.07 -11.22
CA VAL A 19 -0.84 0.84 -12.00
C VAL A 19 -0.54 0.69 -13.49
N ASP A 20 -1.59 0.58 -14.29
CA ASP A 20 -1.49 0.51 -15.75
C ASP A 20 -1.15 1.90 -16.32
N THR A 21 0.13 2.12 -16.61
CA THR A 21 0.63 3.40 -17.12
C THR A 21 0.20 3.69 -18.56
N THR A 22 -0.38 2.71 -19.27
CA THR A 22 -1.01 2.99 -20.57
C THR A 22 -2.36 3.69 -20.39
N LYS A 23 -3.07 3.41 -19.28
CA LYS A 23 -4.32 4.08 -18.88
C LYS A 23 -4.06 5.37 -18.12
N TYR A 24 -2.98 5.40 -17.33
CA TYR A 24 -2.58 6.54 -16.49
C TYR A 24 -1.17 7.02 -16.88
N PRO A 25 -1.02 7.66 -18.05
CA PRO A 25 0.29 7.98 -18.62
C PRO A 25 1.08 9.05 -17.85
N ASP A 26 0.43 9.81 -16.98
CA ASP A 26 1.04 10.80 -16.09
C ASP A 26 1.46 10.22 -14.73
N TYR A 27 1.10 8.97 -14.42
CA TYR A 27 1.37 8.34 -13.13
C TYR A 27 2.86 8.41 -12.75
N LEU A 28 3.75 8.05 -13.68
CA LEU A 28 5.20 8.06 -13.45
C LEU A 28 5.82 9.47 -13.42
N LYS A 29 5.08 10.51 -13.80
CA LYS A 29 5.52 11.91 -13.65
C LYS A 29 5.27 12.41 -12.23
N ILE A 30 4.26 11.85 -11.55
CA ILE A 30 3.83 12.24 -10.20
C ILE A 30 4.43 11.31 -9.15
N VAL A 31 4.36 10.01 -9.38
CA VAL A 31 4.86 8.95 -8.49
C VAL A 31 6.28 8.55 -8.91
N SER A 32 7.25 8.84 -8.04
CA SER A 32 8.67 8.56 -8.28
C SER A 32 9.02 7.09 -8.10
N GLU A 33 8.39 6.42 -7.13
CA GLU A 33 8.70 5.04 -6.77
C GLU A 33 7.42 4.20 -6.74
N PRO A 34 6.99 3.64 -7.89
CA PRO A 34 5.82 2.78 -7.93
C PRO A 34 5.98 1.52 -7.06
N MET A 35 4.92 1.21 -6.31
CA MET A 35 4.84 0.03 -5.45
C MET A 35 3.45 -0.58 -5.49
N ASP A 36 3.38 -1.90 -5.33
CA ASP A 36 2.16 -2.71 -5.31
C ASP A 36 2.41 -4.00 -4.52
N PHE A 37 1.37 -4.67 -4.02
CA PHE A 37 1.54 -5.85 -3.18
C PHE A 37 2.19 -7.03 -3.91
N ALA A 38 1.99 -7.19 -5.23
CA ALA A 38 2.69 -8.23 -5.98
C ALA A 38 4.20 -7.94 -6.08
N LYS A 39 4.62 -6.68 -6.16
CA LYS A 39 6.04 -6.28 -6.11
C LYS A 39 6.64 -6.52 -4.73
N ILE A 40 5.92 -6.17 -3.65
CA ILE A 40 6.33 -6.47 -2.28
C ILE A 40 6.49 -7.98 -2.07
N GLU A 41 5.53 -8.79 -2.55
CA GLU A 41 5.60 -10.24 -2.47
C GLU A 41 6.83 -10.80 -3.19
N ARG A 42 7.15 -10.28 -4.39
CA ARG A 42 8.39 -10.66 -5.11
C ARG A 42 9.65 -10.27 -4.35
N LYS A 43 9.71 -9.07 -3.75
CA LYS A 43 10.83 -8.61 -2.93
C LYS A 43 11.03 -9.51 -1.71
N LEU A 44 9.94 -9.86 -1.01
CA LEU A 44 9.96 -10.74 0.15
C LEU A 44 10.46 -12.15 -0.21
N LYS A 45 9.92 -12.76 -1.27
CA LYS A 45 10.33 -14.09 -1.74
C LYS A 45 11.77 -14.16 -2.26
N SER A 46 12.38 -13.01 -2.53
CA SER A 46 13.73 -12.90 -3.05
C SER A 46 14.71 -12.34 -2.01
N ASP A 47 14.34 -12.39 -0.72
CA ASP A 47 15.13 -11.91 0.44
C ASP A 47 15.67 -10.48 0.25
N ARG A 48 14.85 -9.59 -0.33
CA ARG A 48 15.22 -8.18 -0.62
C ARG A 48 14.93 -7.21 0.52
N TYR A 49 14.44 -7.69 1.65
CA TYR A 49 14.21 -6.88 2.85
C TYR A 49 15.19 -7.34 3.93
N GLY A 50 16.08 -6.45 4.34
CA GLY A 50 17.02 -6.68 5.43
C GLY A 50 16.41 -6.46 6.82
N SER A 51 15.30 -5.73 6.89
CA SER A 51 14.56 -5.47 8.12
C SER A 51 13.05 -5.41 7.87
N ILE A 52 12.30 -5.46 8.97
CA ILE A 52 10.85 -5.26 8.93
C ILE A 52 10.47 -3.83 8.55
N ASP A 53 11.32 -2.87 8.86
CA ASP A 53 11.11 -1.46 8.54
C ASP A 53 11.16 -1.21 7.04
N GLU A 54 12.08 -1.88 6.32
CA GLU A 54 12.14 -1.79 4.86
C GLU A 54 10.90 -2.39 4.19
N PHE A 55 10.37 -3.49 4.72
CA PHE A 55 9.11 -4.07 4.26
C PHE A 55 7.93 -3.12 4.54
N SER A 56 7.85 -2.59 5.76
CA SER A 56 6.81 -1.65 6.18
C SER A 56 6.83 -0.37 5.35
N ALA A 57 8.02 0.17 5.05
CA ALA A 57 8.20 1.36 4.22
C ALA A 57 7.59 1.16 2.82
N ASP A 58 7.82 0.01 2.19
CA ASP A 58 7.21 -0.30 0.88
C ASP A 58 5.68 -0.43 0.96
N VAL A 59 5.15 -1.03 2.03
CA VAL A 59 3.69 -1.10 2.24
C VAL A 59 3.11 0.30 2.40
N HIS A 60 3.75 1.17 3.17
CA HIS A 60 3.34 2.56 3.31
C HIS A 60 3.47 3.36 2.02
N LEU A 61 4.48 3.06 1.18
CA LEU A 61 4.68 3.69 -0.11
C LEU A 61 3.50 3.47 -1.06
N ILE A 62 2.84 2.31 -1.02
CA ILE A 62 1.59 2.05 -1.79
C ILE A 62 0.54 3.12 -1.47
N PHE A 63 0.29 3.36 -0.18
CA PHE A 63 -0.74 4.29 0.28
C PHE A 63 -0.35 5.75 0.01
N SER A 64 0.90 6.11 0.29
CA SER A 64 1.43 7.45 0.03
C SER A 64 1.37 7.81 -1.45
N ASN A 65 1.73 6.86 -2.34
CA ASN A 65 1.61 7.05 -3.77
C ASN A 65 0.16 7.21 -4.22
N CYS A 66 -0.77 6.45 -3.64
CA CYS A 66 -2.19 6.60 -3.92
C CYS A 66 -2.67 8.02 -3.57
N HIS A 67 -2.36 8.53 -2.38
CA HIS A 67 -2.74 9.89 -1.99
C HIS A 67 -2.05 10.97 -2.83
N LYS A 68 -0.79 10.76 -3.21
CA LYS A 68 -0.04 11.70 -4.04
C LYS A 68 -0.61 11.82 -5.45
N TYR A 69 -0.92 10.69 -6.09
CA TYR A 69 -1.48 10.67 -7.45
C TYR A 69 -2.93 11.17 -7.48
N ASN A 70 -3.74 10.73 -6.51
CA ASN A 70 -5.15 11.10 -6.41
C ASN A 70 -5.30 12.31 -5.48
N SER A 71 -4.66 13.44 -5.77
CA SER A 71 -4.65 14.60 -4.85
C SER A 71 -5.88 15.50 -4.94
N ASP A 72 -6.70 15.37 -5.99
CA ASP A 72 -7.93 16.16 -6.15
C ASP A 72 -8.93 15.83 -5.03
N PRO A 73 -9.53 16.82 -4.34
CA PRO A 73 -10.39 16.56 -3.19
C PRO A 73 -11.68 15.80 -3.53
N VAL A 74 -12.14 15.85 -4.79
CA VAL A 74 -13.37 15.19 -5.25
C VAL A 74 -13.05 13.94 -6.05
N GLU A 75 -12.23 14.06 -7.09
CA GLU A 75 -11.84 12.91 -7.91
C GLU A 75 -10.88 11.98 -7.15
N GLY A 76 -11.15 10.68 -7.19
CA GLY A 76 -10.34 9.69 -6.48
C GLY A 76 -10.55 9.66 -4.95
N ALA A 77 -11.59 10.31 -4.43
CA ALA A 77 -11.92 10.25 -3.00
C ALA A 77 -12.12 8.81 -2.50
N ASP A 78 -12.77 7.96 -3.30
CA ASP A 78 -13.01 6.55 -2.95
C ASP A 78 -11.70 5.76 -2.85
N ILE A 79 -10.79 5.89 -3.82
CA ILE A 79 -9.53 5.15 -3.80
C ILE A 79 -8.60 5.66 -2.69
N ARG A 80 -8.63 6.96 -2.37
CA ARG A 80 -7.97 7.51 -1.18
C ARG A 80 -8.53 6.90 0.10
N ALA A 81 -9.85 6.80 0.24
CA ALA A 81 -10.48 6.18 1.41
C ALA A 81 -10.10 4.69 1.51
N MET A 82 -10.04 3.97 0.39
CA MET A 82 -9.56 2.59 0.34
C MET A 82 -8.10 2.47 0.83
N ALA A 83 -7.21 3.37 0.41
CA ALA A 83 -5.82 3.41 0.85
C ALA A 83 -5.71 3.70 2.36
N THR A 84 -6.44 4.69 2.88
CA THR A 84 -6.48 5.02 4.31
C THR A 84 -6.95 3.82 5.15
N ASN A 85 -8.04 3.17 4.73
CA ASN A 85 -8.58 2.02 5.46
C ASN A 85 -7.61 0.84 5.47
N LEU A 86 -6.95 0.57 4.35
CA LEU A 86 -5.95 -0.51 4.27
C LEU A 86 -4.69 -0.19 5.07
N ARG A 87 -4.26 1.08 5.09
CA ARG A 87 -3.16 1.55 5.96
C ARG A 87 -3.49 1.34 7.43
N ASN A 88 -4.68 1.73 7.88
CA ASN A 88 -5.07 1.57 9.28
C ASN A 88 -5.11 0.10 9.68
N TYR A 89 -5.68 -0.75 8.82
CA TYR A 89 -5.66 -2.20 9.03
C TYR A 89 -4.23 -2.77 9.12
N PHE A 90 -3.33 -2.33 8.25
CA PHE A 90 -1.92 -2.76 8.29
C PHE A 90 -1.23 -2.34 9.60
N VAL A 91 -1.43 -1.10 10.04
CA VAL A 91 -0.86 -0.58 11.30
C VAL A 91 -1.41 -1.34 12.50
N GLU A 92 -2.73 -1.56 12.57
CA GLU A 92 -3.36 -2.35 13.64
C GLU A 92 -2.79 -3.77 13.68
N LEU A 93 -2.66 -4.41 12.51
CA LEU A 93 -2.10 -5.75 12.40
C LEU A 93 -0.65 -5.80 12.88
N CYS A 94 0.17 -4.83 12.49
CA CYS A 94 1.56 -4.78 12.91
C CYS A 94 1.68 -4.55 14.41
N ASN A 95 0.91 -3.61 14.97
CA ASN A 95 0.88 -3.37 16.41
C ASN A 95 0.48 -4.62 17.20
N GLU A 96 -0.48 -5.41 16.70
CA GLU A 96 -0.91 -6.65 17.34
C GLU A 96 0.15 -7.77 17.25
N LYS A 97 0.87 -7.87 16.12
CA LYS A 97 1.78 -9.01 15.83
C LYS A 97 3.23 -8.76 16.19
N LEU A 98 3.66 -7.51 16.17
CA LEU A 98 5.06 -7.11 16.24
C LEU A 98 5.33 -6.16 17.41
N GLY A 99 4.27 -5.69 18.09
CA GLY A 99 4.36 -4.61 19.07
C GLY A 99 4.29 -3.23 18.41
N PRO A 100 4.26 -2.14 19.21
CA PRO A 100 4.23 -0.78 18.68
C PRO A 100 5.41 -0.58 17.74
N LEU A 101 5.10 -0.21 16.50
CA LEU A 101 6.09 0.25 15.55
C LEU A 101 6.45 1.71 15.89
N ASP A 102 7.02 1.92 17.08
CA ASP A 102 7.43 3.25 17.52
C ASP A 102 8.63 3.70 16.67
N GLY A 103 8.44 4.71 15.82
CA GLY A 103 9.51 5.36 15.05
C GLY A 103 9.55 5.11 13.53
N MET A 104 8.49 4.55 12.94
CA MET A 104 8.31 4.53 11.47
C MET A 104 7.44 5.67 10.94
#